data_AF-A0A965LHA0-F1
#
_entry.id   AF-A0A965LHA0-F1
#
_cell.length_a   1.000
_cell.length_b   1.000
_cell.length_c   1.000
_cell.angle_alpha   90.00
_cell.angle_beta   90.00
_cell.angle_gamma   90.00
#
_symmetry.space_group_name_H-M   'P 1'
#
loop_
_entity.id
_entity.type
_entity.pdbx_description
1 polymer ?
#
loop_
_entity_poly.entity_id
_entity_poly.type
_entity_poly.pdbx_seq_one_letter_code
_entity_poly.pdbx_strand_id
1 'polypeptide(L)'
;DPVPPACRGEVAQRFRHRDNGVEFGLITSISAPFCRDCTRARLSADGRLFHCLFASEGYDLVGTMRSKLPDEEGLYRLVADLWSRRTDRYSEIRTQAAPSPKVEMSFIGG
;
A
#
# COMPACT_ATOMS: atom_id res chain seq x y z
N ASP A 1 -14.05 -1.41 -25.31
CA ASP A 1 -13.65 -2.79 -25.00
C ASP A 1 -12.70 -2.83 -23.80
N PRO A 2 -12.76 -3.88 -22.96
CA PRO A 2 -11.84 -4.04 -21.84
C PRO A 2 -10.40 -4.25 -22.33
N VAL A 3 -9.44 -3.69 -21.61
CA VAL A 3 -7.99 -3.84 -21.89
C VAL A 3 -7.38 -4.71 -20.78
N PRO A 4 -6.59 -5.75 -21.13
CA PRO A 4 -5.91 -6.57 -20.14
C PRO A 4 -4.96 -5.75 -19.25
N PRO A 5 -4.73 -6.18 -18.00
CA PRO A 5 -3.77 -5.52 -17.15
C PRO A 5 -2.35 -5.62 -17.72
N ALA A 6 -1.58 -4.54 -17.62
CA ALA A 6 -0.19 -4.43 -18.04
C ALA A 6 0.77 -5.12 -17.06
N CYS A 7 0.41 -5.20 -15.78
CA CYS A 7 1.21 -5.86 -14.75
C CYS A 7 0.37 -6.42 -13.61
N ARG A 8 0.96 -7.33 -12.83
CA ARG A 8 0.34 -7.83 -11.60
C ARG A 8 0.18 -6.69 -10.60
N GLY A 9 -1.01 -6.59 -10.01
CA GLY A 9 -1.32 -5.54 -9.04
C GLY A 9 -1.70 -4.20 -9.68
N GLU A 10 -1.90 -4.14 -11.00
CA GLU A 10 -2.57 -2.99 -11.62
C GLU A 10 -3.97 -2.82 -11.02
N VAL A 11 -4.21 -1.65 -10.42
CA VAL A 11 -5.44 -1.38 -9.67
C VAL A 11 -6.59 -0.85 -10.54
N ALA A 12 -6.28 -0.37 -11.74
CA ALA A 12 -7.26 0.20 -12.64
C ALA A 12 -7.77 -0.87 -13.62
N GLN A 13 -9.09 -1.00 -13.72
CA GLN A 13 -9.71 -1.72 -14.83
C GLN A 13 -9.72 -0.78 -16.03
N ARG A 14 -8.94 -1.11 -17.06
CA ARG A 14 -8.79 -0.26 -18.25
C ARG A 14 -9.77 -0.64 -19.34
N PHE A 15 -10.25 0.37 -20.04
CA PHE A 15 -11.16 0.25 -21.17
C PHE A 15 -10.66 1.15 -22.29
N ARG A 16 -10.89 0.73 -23.53
CA ARG A 16 -10.56 1.46 -24.74
C ARG A 16 -11.83 1.79 -25.51
N HIS A 17 -11.96 3.03 -25.96
CA HIS A 17 -13.04 3.45 -26.85
C HIS A 17 -12.85 2.81 -28.23
N ARG A 18 -13.93 2.30 -28.82
CA ARG A 18 -13.86 1.58 -30.11
C ARG A 18 -13.48 2.52 -31.25
N ASP A 19 -13.98 3.74 -31.20
CA ASP A 19 -13.95 4.63 -32.36
C ASP A 19 -12.61 5.35 -32.54
N ASN A 20 -11.91 5.66 -31.44
CA ASN A 20 -10.67 6.46 -31.46
C ASN A 20 -9.51 5.85 -30.66
N GLY A 21 -9.70 4.68 -30.05
CA GLY A 21 -8.64 4.00 -29.31
C GLY A 21 -8.23 4.66 -27.99
N VAL A 22 -8.92 5.73 -27.54
CA VAL A 22 -8.61 6.40 -26.27
C VAL A 22 -8.92 5.47 -25.11
N GLU A 23 -7.99 5.38 -24.16
CA GLU A 23 -8.14 4.56 -22.96
C GLU A 23 -8.56 5.39 -21.75
N PHE A 24 -9.36 4.78 -20.89
CA PHE A 24 -9.66 5.28 -19.55
C PHE A 24 -9.67 4.11 -18.56
N GLY A 25 -9.50 4.42 -17.27
CA GLY A 25 -9.44 3.43 -16.20
C GLY A 25 -10.43 3.71 -15.09
N LEU A 26 -10.98 2.66 -14.50
CA LEU A 26 -11.82 2.74 -13.31
C LEU A 26 -11.10 2.06 -12.13
N ILE A 27 -10.97 2.75 -11.00
CA ILE A 27 -10.38 2.20 -9.77
C ILE A 27 -11.50 1.92 -8.77
N THR A 28 -11.86 0.65 -8.63
CA THR A 28 -12.98 0.18 -7.81
C THR A 28 -12.56 -0.14 -6.38
N SER A 29 -11.93 0.83 -5.69
CA SER A 29 -11.37 0.67 -4.33
C SER A 29 -12.37 0.21 -3.26
N ILE A 30 -13.67 0.35 -3.53
CA ILE A 30 -14.75 -0.09 -2.65
C ILE A 30 -15.35 -1.42 -3.10
N SER A 31 -15.97 -1.46 -4.28
CA SER A 31 -16.72 -2.63 -4.73
C SER A 31 -15.84 -3.84 -5.10
N ALA A 32 -14.58 -3.62 -5.49
CA ALA A 32 -13.62 -4.67 -5.81
C ALA A 32 -12.23 -4.32 -5.23
N PRO A 33 -12.02 -4.55 -3.92
CA PRO A 33 -10.76 -4.22 -3.26
C PRO A 33 -9.59 -5.05 -3.81
N PHE A 34 -8.39 -4.48 -3.75
CA PHE A 34 -7.17 -5.01 -4.39
C PHE A 34 -6.02 -5.20 -3.38
N CYS A 35 -6.31 -5.44 -2.09
CA CYS A 35 -5.26 -5.56 -1.08
C CYS A 35 -4.38 -6.80 -1.28
N ARG A 36 -4.95 -7.90 -1.79
CA ARG A 36 -4.27 -9.17 -2.07
C ARG A 36 -3.03 -9.04 -2.95
N ASP A 37 -3.08 -8.19 -3.97
CA ASP A 37 -1.96 -7.94 -4.89
C ASP A 37 -1.22 -6.62 -4.58
N CYS A 38 -1.53 -5.97 -3.46
CA CYS A 38 -0.86 -4.74 -3.06
C CYS A 38 0.59 -5.03 -2.64
N THR A 39 1.55 -4.38 -3.29
CA THR A 39 3.00 -4.49 -3.02
C THR A 39 3.61 -3.19 -2.48
N ARG A 40 2.78 -2.25 -2.04
CA ARG A 40 3.23 -0.92 -1.56
C ARG A 40 3.62 -0.93 -0.09
N ALA A 41 4.82 -0.44 0.20
CA ALA A 41 5.20 0.12 1.49
C ALA A 41 5.24 1.65 1.39
N ARG A 42 5.08 2.34 2.52
CA ARG A 42 5.09 3.81 2.60
C ARG A 42 6.00 4.25 3.75
N LEU A 43 6.72 5.35 3.54
CA LEU A 43 7.52 6.00 4.58
C LEU A 43 6.91 7.39 4.83
N SER A 44 6.54 7.67 6.08
CA SER A 44 6.05 9.00 6.47
C SER A 44 7.18 10.04 6.52
N ALA A 45 6.79 11.31 6.57
CA ALA A 45 7.74 12.42 6.67
C ALA A 45 8.60 12.39 7.94
N ASP A 46 8.10 11.82 9.04
CA ASP A 46 8.85 11.62 10.29
C ASP A 46 9.67 10.31 10.32
N GLY A 47 9.68 9.55 9.23
CA GLY A 47 10.52 8.36 9.08
C GLY A 47 9.93 7.08 9.66
N ARG A 48 8.60 6.95 9.69
CA ARG A 48 7.91 5.72 10.06
C ARG A 48 7.50 4.89 8.84
N LEU A 49 7.72 3.58 8.91
CA LEU A 49 7.33 2.63 7.87
C LEU A 49 5.89 2.16 8.09
N PHE A 50 5.07 2.24 7.04
CA PHE A 50 3.69 1.77 7.00
C PHE A 50 3.50 0.77 5.85
N HIS A 51 2.74 -0.29 6.10
CA HIS A 51 2.40 -1.32 5.11
C HIS A 51 1.02 -1.14 4.46
N CYS A 52 0.25 -0.16 4.94
CA CYS A 52 -1.08 0.15 4.46
C CYS A 52 -1.33 1.66 4.47
N LEU A 53 -2.10 2.14 3.49
CA LEU A 53 -2.59 3.52 3.46
C LEU A 53 -3.58 3.82 4.60
N PHE A 54 -4.13 2.77 5.23
CA PHE A 54 -5.14 2.88 6.28
C PHE A 54 -4.65 2.30 7.62
N ALA A 55 -3.34 2.08 7.77
CA ALA A 55 -2.77 1.64 9.03
C ALA A 55 -2.95 2.72 10.12
N SER A 56 -3.13 2.28 11.36
CA SER A 56 -3.23 3.15 12.53
C SER A 56 -1.86 3.59 13.04
N GLU A 57 -0.86 2.71 12.91
CA GLU A 57 0.48 2.90 13.46
C GLU A 57 1.54 2.51 12.43
N GLY A 58 2.70 3.17 12.52
CA GLY A 58 3.87 2.91 11.69
C GLY A 58 5.07 2.57 12.55
N TYR A 59 5.97 1.77 12.00
CA TYR A 59 7.21 1.38 12.67
C TYR A 59 8.23 2.51 12.62
N ASP A 60 8.80 2.92 13.77
CA ASP A 60 9.82 3.97 13.84
C ASP A 60 11.17 3.49 13.27
N LEU A 61 11.32 3.68 11.94
CA LEU A 61 12.48 3.21 11.21
C LEU A 61 13.70 4.10 11.49
N VAL A 62 13.53 5.42 11.47
CA VAL A 62 14.62 6.38 11.70
C VAL A 62 15.16 6.29 13.13
N GLY A 63 14.29 6.17 14.14
CA GLY A 63 14.72 5.98 15.52
C GLY A 63 15.49 4.67 15.70
N THR A 64 15.04 3.59 15.06
CA THR A 64 15.73 2.29 15.10
C THR A 64 17.09 2.36 14.39
N MET A 65 17.18 3.01 13.23
CA MET A 65 18.43 3.22 12.51
C MET A 65 19.45 4.01 13.33
N ARG A 66 19.01 5.07 14.03
CA ARG A 66 19.90 5.91 14.83
C ARG A 66 20.38 5.26 16.13
N SER A 67 19.68 4.24 16.64
CA SER A 67 19.93 3.69 17.98
C SER A 67 20.39 2.23 18.03
N LYS A 68 20.04 1.42 17.02
CA LYS A 68 20.10 -0.05 17.13
C LYS A 68 20.63 -0.76 15.89
N LEU A 69 20.79 -0.07 14.75
CA LEU A 69 21.25 -0.70 13.51
C LEU A 69 22.57 -0.09 13.05
N PRO A 70 23.66 -0.88 13.02
CA PRO A 70 24.98 -0.35 12.68
C PRO A 70 25.23 -0.27 11.17
N ASP A 71 24.50 -1.03 10.34
CA ASP A 71 24.79 -1.19 8.90
C ASP A 71 23.55 -1.40 8.01
N GLU A 72 23.80 -1.38 6.70
CA GLU A 72 22.81 -1.55 5.63
C GLU A 72 22.15 -2.93 5.65
N GLU A 73 22.92 -3.98 5.98
CA GLU A 73 22.43 -5.36 6.04
C GLU A 73 21.41 -5.55 7.16
N GLY A 74 21.64 -4.94 8.33
CA GLY A 74 20.68 -4.92 9.43
C GLY A 74 19.39 -4.21 9.05
N LEU A 75 19.48 -3.10 8.32
CA LEU A 75 18.31 -2.38 7.80
C LEU A 75 17.52 -3.24 6.81
N TYR A 76 18.20 -3.90 5.87
CA TYR A 76 17.57 -4.79 4.89
C TYR A 76 16.78 -5.90 5.60
N ARG A 77 17.40 -6.59 6.56
CA ARG A 77 16.74 -7.66 7.34
C ARG A 77 15.55 -7.12 8.12
N LEU A 78 15.68 -5.97 8.77
CA LEU A 78 14.57 -5.35 9.49
C LEU A 78 13.37 -5.09 8.57
N VAL A 79 13.59 -4.46 7.40
CA VAL A 79 12.51 -4.14 6.47
C VAL A 79 11.90 -5.43 5.89
N ALA A 80 12.72 -6.43 5.56
CA ALA A 80 12.25 -7.74 5.10
C ALA A 80 11.38 -8.45 6.16
N ASP A 81 11.79 -8.43 7.43
CA ASP A 81 11.06 -9.01 8.55
C ASP A 81 9.77 -8.27 8.88
N LEU A 82 9.76 -6.95 8.73
CA LEU A 82 8.53 -6.15 8.86
C LEU A 82 7.56 -6.51 7.73
N TRP A 83 8.06 -6.62 6.50
CA TRP A 83 7.24 -6.96 5.34
C TRP A 83 6.69 -8.40 5.40
N SER A 84 7.48 -9.37 5.85
CA SER A 84 7.05 -10.79 5.94
C SER A 84 5.90 -11.01 6.92
N ARG A 85 5.78 -10.14 7.93
CA ARG A 85 4.69 -10.15 8.92
C ARG A 85 3.47 -9.33 8.52
N ARG A 86 3.51 -8.67 7.36
CA ARG A 86 2.41 -7.84 6.85
C ARG A 86 1.15 -8.68 6.68
N THR A 87 0.07 -8.23 7.32
CA THR A 87 -1.27 -8.80 7.17
C THR A 87 -2.30 -7.75 6.74
N ASP A 88 -1.85 -6.54 6.45
CA ASP A 88 -2.70 -5.41 6.11
C ASP A 88 -3.53 -5.62 4.85
N ARG A 89 -4.85 -5.58 5.04
CA ARG A 89 -5.85 -5.72 3.98
C ARG A 89 -7.12 -4.93 4.28
N TYR A 90 -6.96 -3.70 4.76
CA TYR A 90 -8.06 -2.84 5.24
C TYR A 90 -9.27 -2.84 4.30
N SER A 91 -9.08 -2.57 3.00
CA SER A 91 -10.20 -2.47 2.05
C SER A 91 -10.94 -3.79 1.83
N GLU A 92 -10.33 -4.94 2.10
CA GLU A 92 -10.99 -6.26 2.03
C GLU A 92 -11.81 -6.55 3.29
N ILE A 93 -11.33 -6.14 4.46
CA ILE A 93 -11.96 -6.47 5.74
C ILE A 93 -12.88 -5.38 6.29
N ARG A 94 -12.85 -4.15 5.74
CA ARG A 94 -13.60 -3.01 6.29
C ARG A 94 -15.11 -3.23 6.40
N THR A 95 -15.69 -4.10 5.57
CA THR A 95 -17.13 -4.43 5.63
C THR A 95 -17.46 -5.30 6.86
N GLN A 96 -16.47 -6.00 7.41
CA GLN A 96 -16.61 -6.93 8.52
C GLN A 96 -16.05 -6.37 9.84
N ALA A 97 -15.27 -5.29 9.78
CA ALA A 97 -14.58 -4.70 10.92
C ALA A 97 -15.23 -3.37 11.34
N ALA A 98 -15.23 -3.10 12.65
CA ALA A 98 -15.55 -1.78 13.16
C ALA A 98 -14.52 -0.74 12.64
N PRO A 99 -14.92 0.53 12.45
CA PRO A 99 -13.99 1.58 12.07
C PRO A 99 -12.85 1.67 13.09
N SER A 100 -11.61 1.55 12.63
CA SER A 100 -10.42 1.78 13.44
C SER A 100 -9.86 3.18 13.18
N PRO A 101 -9.14 3.78 14.14
CA PRO A 101 -8.31 4.94 13.87
C PRO A 101 -7.37 4.65 12.69
N LYS A 102 -7.12 5.65 11.86
CA LYS A 102 -6.21 5.55 10.71
C LYS A 102 -5.37 6.82 10.64
N VAL A 103 -4.16 6.69 10.13
CA VAL A 103 -3.31 7.84 9.83
C VAL A 103 -3.88 8.62 8.63
N GLU A 104 -3.65 9.93 8.60
CA GLU A 104 -4.02 10.75 7.46
C GLU A 104 -3.15 10.43 6.24
N MET A 105 -3.78 10.33 5.07
CA MET A 105 -3.07 9.95 3.85
C MET A 105 -1.99 10.98 3.45
N SER A 106 -2.22 12.26 3.73
CA SER A 106 -1.25 13.34 3.52
C SER A 106 0.05 13.14 4.31
N PHE A 107 -0.02 12.47 5.46
CA PHE A 107 1.15 12.20 6.31
C PHE A 107 2.04 11.08 5.77
N ILE A 108 1.47 10.15 4.99
CA ILE A 108 2.17 8.96 4.46
C ILE A 108 2.29 8.95 2.93
N GLY A 109 2.28 10.15 2.33
CA GLY A 109 2.52 10.35 0.89
C GLY A 109 1.36 9.91 -0.01
N GLY A 110 0.13 10.25 0.37
CA GLY A 110 -1.10 10.06 -0.41
C GLY A 110 -1.31 11.14 -1.45
#